data_AF-A0A937MEH3-F1
#
_entry.id   AF-A0A937MEH3-F1
#
_cell.length_a   1.000
_cell.length_b   1.000
_cell.length_c   1.000
_cell.angle_alpha   90.00
_cell.angle_beta   90.00
_cell.angle_gamma   90.00
#
_symmetry.space_group_name_H-M   'P 1'
#
loop_
_entity.id
_entity.type
_entity.pdbx_description
1 polymer ?
#
loop_
_entity_poly.entity_id
_entity_poly.type
_entity_poly.pdbx_seq_one_letter_code
_entity_poly.pdbx_strand_id
1 'polypeptide(L)'
;MQDHLRKTIEKIAGAGITSIRTLSGGCFGDVCKVNLNNRESLVAKVGDTGSGLAIEGLMLQYLADHSELPVPAVLHSDDGLLLMTFIDGAGQMNTNAEIHAADLVASLHGVSAKSYGFDFDTVIGGLHQPNPQTGNWLEFFAAHRLIEMASQGVIAGRLPGEMMKR
;
A
#
# COMPACT_ATOMS: atom_id res chain seq x y z
N MET A 1 -10.81 6.96 -17.83
CA MET A 1 -9.60 7.71 -17.43
C MET A 1 -9.60 9.04 -18.17
N GLN A 2 -9.40 10.16 -17.48
CA GLN A 2 -9.37 11.49 -18.12
C GLN A 2 -8.14 11.63 -19.04
N ASP A 3 -8.25 12.40 -20.13
CA ASP A 3 -7.16 12.58 -21.12
C ASP A 3 -5.87 13.12 -20.52
N HIS A 4 -5.96 13.97 -19.50
CA HIS A 4 -4.80 14.49 -18.79
C HIS A 4 -4.01 13.37 -18.10
N LEU A 5 -4.70 12.49 -17.38
CA LEU A 5 -4.08 11.37 -16.68
C LEU A 5 -3.41 10.39 -17.65
N ARG A 6 -3.99 10.20 -18.84
CA ARG A 6 -3.36 9.39 -19.91
C ARG A 6 -2.00 9.95 -20.31
N LYS A 7 -1.95 11.25 -20.61
CA LYS A 7 -0.72 11.95 -21.01
C LYS A 7 0.32 11.91 -19.90
N THR A 8 -0.10 12.04 -18.64
CA THR A 8 0.80 11.92 -17.48
C THR A 8 1.42 10.54 -17.40
N ILE A 9 0.63 9.46 -17.49
CA ILE A 9 1.14 8.09 -17.46
C ILE A 9 2.07 7.81 -18.64
N GLU A 10 1.70 8.21 -19.87
CA GLU A 10 2.56 8.02 -21.06
C GLU A 10 3.89 8.77 -20.93
N LYS A 11 3.87 9.97 -20.33
CA LYS A 11 5.09 10.75 -20.06
C LYS A 11 6.00 10.06 -19.02
N ILE A 12 5.44 9.59 -17.92
CA ILE A 12 6.19 8.91 -16.86
C ILE A 12 6.76 7.58 -17.37
N ALA A 13 5.93 6.80 -18.07
CA ALA A 13 6.32 5.50 -18.61
C ALA A 13 7.26 5.60 -19.83
N GLY A 14 7.32 6.76 -20.50
CA GLY A 14 8.07 6.93 -21.74
C GLY A 14 7.53 6.10 -22.92
N ALA A 15 6.28 5.61 -22.81
CA ALA A 15 5.66 4.70 -23.76
C ALA A 15 4.16 5.01 -23.92
N GLY A 16 3.61 4.73 -25.10
CA GLY A 16 2.21 4.99 -25.42
C GLY A 16 1.28 3.92 -24.85
N ILE A 17 0.11 4.31 -24.36
CA ILE A 17 -0.89 3.36 -23.82
C ILE A 17 -1.66 2.71 -24.98
N THR A 18 -1.67 1.38 -25.01
CA THR A 18 -2.44 0.60 -25.99
C THR A 18 -3.82 0.22 -25.48
N SER A 19 -3.95 -0.09 -24.19
CA SER A 19 -5.23 -0.44 -23.56
C SER A 19 -5.21 -0.24 -22.05
N ILE A 20 -6.39 -0.04 -21.49
CA ILE A 20 -6.61 0.12 -20.05
C ILE A 20 -7.76 -0.77 -19.66
N ARG A 21 -7.61 -1.51 -18.56
CA ARG A 21 -8.69 -2.30 -17.96
C ARG A 21 -8.74 -2.06 -16.46
N THR A 22 -9.94 -1.88 -15.92
CA THR A 22 -10.14 -1.84 -14.48
C THR A 22 -9.79 -3.19 -13.87
N LEU A 23 -9.08 -3.18 -12.75
CA LEU A 23 -8.84 -4.35 -11.92
C LEU A 23 -9.87 -4.36 -10.79
N SER A 24 -10.52 -5.50 -10.58
CA SER A 24 -11.40 -5.72 -9.43
C SER A 24 -10.58 -5.89 -8.15
N GLY A 25 -11.01 -5.29 -7.03
CA GLY A 25 -10.51 -5.65 -5.69
C GLY A 25 -9.77 -4.57 -4.91
N GLY A 26 -9.72 -3.32 -5.39
CA GLY A 26 -9.23 -2.20 -4.57
C GLY A 26 -10.26 -1.79 -3.51
N CYS A 27 -9.88 -1.75 -2.23
CA CYS A 27 -10.71 -1.10 -1.20
C CYS A 27 -10.70 0.45 -1.32
N PHE A 28 -9.74 1.02 -2.07
CA PHE A 28 -9.55 2.46 -2.24
C PHE A 28 -9.12 2.77 -3.68
N GLY A 29 -9.88 3.63 -4.38
CA GLY A 29 -9.53 4.16 -5.69
C GLY A 29 -9.82 3.26 -6.91
N ASP A 30 -9.92 3.88 -8.07
CA ASP A 30 -10.03 3.19 -9.36
C ASP A 30 -8.65 2.59 -9.71
N VAL A 31 -8.51 1.27 -9.57
CA VAL A 31 -7.28 0.55 -9.92
C VAL A 31 -7.38 0.07 -11.37
N CYS A 32 -6.43 0.48 -12.19
CA CYS A 32 -6.37 0.13 -13.61
C CYS A 32 -5.07 -0.59 -13.95
N LYS A 33 -5.15 -1.67 -14.74
CA LYS A 33 -4.00 -2.17 -15.49
C LYS A 33 -3.87 -1.38 -16.77
N VAL A 34 -2.68 -0.88 -17.03
CA VAL A 34 -2.31 -0.11 -18.22
C VAL A 34 -1.33 -0.93 -19.04
N ASN A 35 -1.69 -1.26 -20.28
CA ASN A 35 -0.77 -1.93 -21.20
C ASN A 35 -0.13 -0.91 -22.12
N LEU A 36 1.19 -0.99 -22.27
CA LEU A 36 2.00 -0.07 -23.04
C LEU A 36 2.35 -0.66 -24.42
N ASN A 37 2.76 0.18 -25.36
CA ASN A 37 3.13 -0.23 -26.72
C ASN A 37 4.47 -0.99 -26.78
N ASN A 38 5.30 -0.88 -25.74
CA ASN A 38 6.53 -1.64 -25.53
C ASN A 38 6.29 -3.04 -24.94
N ARG A 39 5.02 -3.48 -24.85
CA ARG A 39 4.56 -4.76 -24.25
C ARG A 39 4.67 -4.86 -22.72
N GLU A 40 5.06 -3.78 -22.04
CA GLU A 40 5.01 -3.74 -20.58
C GLU A 40 3.60 -3.48 -20.07
N SER A 41 3.39 -3.81 -18.81
CA SER A 41 2.15 -3.57 -18.08
C SER A 41 2.45 -2.82 -16.79
N LEU A 42 1.65 -1.81 -16.51
CA LEU A 42 1.67 -1.05 -15.26
C LEU A 42 0.34 -1.17 -14.53
N VAL A 43 0.34 -0.83 -13.24
CA VAL A 43 -0.85 -0.56 -12.46
C VAL A 43 -0.89 0.93 -12.15
N ALA A 44 -2.01 1.56 -12.47
CA ALA A 44 -2.32 2.93 -12.09
C ALA A 44 -3.45 2.90 -11.07
N LYS A 45 -3.21 3.43 -9.88
CA LYS A 45 -4.26 3.76 -8.91
C LYS A 45 -4.54 5.25 -8.96
N VAL A 46 -5.81 5.62 -9.04
CA VAL A 46 -6.24 7.01 -9.10
C VAL A 46 -6.98 7.37 -7.83
N GLY A 47 -6.62 8.51 -7.25
CA GLY A 47 -7.20 9.02 -6.01
C GLY A 47 -7.44 10.52 -6.07
N ASP A 48 -8.05 11.04 -5.01
CA ASP A 48 -8.21 12.46 -4.75
C ASP A 48 -7.22 12.91 -3.64
N THR A 49 -7.25 14.20 -3.30
CA THR A 49 -6.44 14.73 -2.17
C THR A 49 -6.73 13.94 -0.89
N GLY A 50 -5.69 13.47 -0.20
CA GLY A 50 -5.83 12.65 0.99
C GLY A 50 -6.20 11.18 0.75
N SER A 51 -6.09 10.68 -0.49
CA SER A 51 -6.32 9.27 -0.82
C SER A 51 -5.35 8.31 -0.11
N GLY A 52 -4.21 8.79 0.35
CA GLY A 52 -3.14 7.99 0.94
C GLY A 52 -2.25 7.30 -0.09
N LEU A 53 -2.44 7.56 -1.40
CA LEU A 53 -1.62 6.96 -2.47
C LEU A 53 -0.14 7.39 -2.41
N ALA A 54 0.14 8.62 -1.95
CA ALA A 54 1.51 9.07 -1.69
C ALA A 54 2.20 8.22 -0.60
N ILE A 55 1.48 7.95 0.49
CA ILE A 55 1.97 7.12 1.60
C ILE A 55 2.14 5.66 1.16
N GLU A 56 1.20 5.12 0.38
CA GLU A 56 1.33 3.76 -0.16
C GLU A 56 2.59 3.62 -1.04
N GLY A 57 2.85 4.57 -1.94
CA GLY A 57 4.07 4.56 -2.75
C GLY A 57 5.35 4.65 -1.90
N LEU A 58 5.35 5.47 -0.86
CA LEU A 58 6.47 5.56 0.08
C LEU A 58 6.69 4.23 0.83
N MET A 59 5.62 3.56 1.27
CA MET A 59 5.70 2.24 1.92
C MET A 59 6.25 1.17 0.97
N LEU A 60 5.83 1.15 -0.30
CA LEU A 60 6.35 0.24 -1.32
C LEU A 60 7.83 0.48 -1.60
N GLN A 61 8.24 1.75 -1.72
CA GLN A 61 9.65 2.10 -1.91
C GLN A 61 10.50 1.66 -0.72
N TYR A 62 10.02 1.89 0.51
CA TYR A 62 10.72 1.42 1.70
C TYR A 62 10.95 -0.11 1.69
N LEU A 63 9.92 -0.89 1.34
CA LEU A 63 10.05 -2.35 1.23
C LEU A 63 11.05 -2.76 0.15
N ALA A 64 11.04 -2.08 -1.00
CA ALA A 64 12.00 -2.34 -2.08
C ALA A 64 13.45 -2.04 -1.68
N ASP A 65 13.67 -0.99 -0.89
CA ASP A 65 15.00 -0.54 -0.48
C ASP A 65 15.58 -1.36 0.69
N HIS A 66 14.73 -1.99 1.51
CA HIS A 66 15.14 -2.61 2.77
C HIS A 66 14.84 -4.11 2.87
N SER A 67 14.29 -4.74 1.83
CA SER A 67 13.98 -6.17 1.85
C SER A 67 14.11 -6.81 0.47
N GLU A 68 14.18 -8.14 0.45
CA GLU A 68 14.17 -8.95 -0.78
C GLU A 68 12.74 -9.27 -1.25
N LEU A 69 11.72 -8.58 -0.73
CA LEU A 69 10.34 -8.83 -1.13
C LEU A 69 10.10 -8.45 -2.59
N PRO A 70 9.38 -9.29 -3.36
CA PRO A 70 9.00 -8.97 -4.73
C PRO A 70 7.82 -7.97 -4.74
N VAL A 71 8.07 -6.74 -4.31
CA VAL A 71 7.11 -5.63 -4.37
C VAL A 71 7.15 -4.94 -5.74
N PRO A 72 6.03 -4.33 -6.20
CA PRO A 72 6.03 -3.61 -7.45
C PRO A 72 6.92 -2.36 -7.36
N ALA A 73 7.70 -2.11 -8.42
CA ALA A 73 8.53 -0.92 -8.49
C ALA A 73 7.63 0.31 -8.70
N VAL A 74 7.84 1.34 -7.90
CA VAL A 74 7.08 2.60 -7.98
C VAL A 74 7.73 3.49 -9.04
N LEU A 75 6.94 3.88 -10.05
CA LEU A 75 7.38 4.81 -11.11
C LEU A 75 6.99 6.25 -10.75
N HIS A 76 5.87 6.43 -10.07
CA HIS A 76 5.36 7.72 -9.63
C HIS A 76 4.40 7.55 -8.46
N SER A 77 4.42 8.48 -7.51
CA SER A 77 3.51 8.46 -6.37
C SER A 77 3.20 9.88 -5.88
N ASP A 78 1.93 10.23 -5.91
CA ASP A 78 1.31 11.33 -5.19
C ASP A 78 -0.14 10.95 -4.82
N ASP A 79 -0.89 11.87 -4.21
CA ASP A 79 -2.29 11.62 -3.82
C ASP A 79 -3.25 11.39 -5.00
N GLY A 80 -2.91 11.90 -6.19
CA GLY A 80 -3.73 11.78 -7.40
C GLY A 80 -3.44 10.50 -8.20
N LEU A 81 -2.19 10.04 -8.18
CA LEU A 81 -1.71 8.90 -8.96
C LEU A 81 -0.61 8.13 -8.23
N LEU A 82 -0.82 6.83 -8.07
CA LEU A 82 0.25 5.86 -7.83
C LEU A 82 0.40 4.98 -9.06
N LEU A 83 1.56 5.08 -9.72
CA LEU A 83 1.93 4.29 -10.89
C LEU A 83 3.07 3.34 -10.53
N MET A 84 2.85 2.04 -10.77
CA MET A 84 3.79 0.99 -10.38
C MET A 84 3.83 -0.12 -11.44
N THR A 85 4.84 -0.99 -11.39
CA THR A 85 4.91 -2.16 -12.27
C THR A 85 3.76 -3.13 -12.00
N PHE A 86 3.27 -3.81 -13.05
CA PHE A 86 2.31 -4.89 -12.90
C PHE A 86 3.03 -6.20 -12.57
N ILE A 87 2.68 -6.83 -11.44
CA ILE A 87 3.12 -8.19 -11.10
C ILE A 87 2.10 -9.18 -11.66
N ASP A 88 2.57 -10.12 -12.48
CA ASP A 88 1.70 -11.17 -13.02
C ASP A 88 1.48 -12.28 -11.99
N GLY A 89 0.22 -12.44 -11.56
CA GLY A 89 -0.22 -13.45 -10.61
C GLY A 89 -0.71 -14.76 -11.24
N ALA A 90 -0.39 -15.04 -12.51
CA ALA A 90 -0.89 -16.22 -13.24
C ALA A 90 -0.43 -17.59 -12.68
N GLY A 91 0.38 -17.63 -11.63
CA GLY A 91 0.83 -18.86 -10.98
C GLY A 91 -0.28 -19.52 -10.13
N GLN A 92 -0.27 -20.86 -10.08
CA GLN A 92 -1.09 -21.59 -9.12
C GLN A 92 -0.45 -21.51 -7.74
N MET A 93 -1.25 -21.20 -6.72
CA MET A 93 -0.85 -21.38 -5.33
C MET A 93 -0.59 -22.87 -5.09
N ASN A 94 0.65 -23.20 -4.76
CA ASN A 94 1.10 -24.56 -4.48
C ASN A 94 2.08 -24.54 -3.31
N THR A 95 2.42 -25.71 -2.79
CA THR A 95 3.28 -25.85 -1.61
C THR A 95 4.64 -25.14 -1.77
N ASN A 96 5.24 -25.16 -2.95
CA ASN A 96 6.52 -24.47 -3.17
C ASN A 96 6.35 -22.94 -3.11
N ALA A 97 5.24 -22.41 -3.66
CA ALA A 97 4.93 -20.99 -3.58
C ALA A 97 4.65 -20.55 -2.13
N GLU A 98 3.95 -21.38 -1.35
CA GLU A 98 3.68 -21.13 0.08
C GLU A 98 4.96 -21.14 0.92
N ILE A 99 5.84 -22.12 0.71
CA ILE A 99 7.15 -22.19 1.38
C ILE A 99 7.99 -20.96 1.03
N HIS A 100 8.09 -20.62 -0.25
CA HIS A 100 8.84 -19.44 -0.68
C HIS A 100 8.28 -18.14 -0.09
N ALA A 101 6.95 -17.99 -0.02
CA ALA A 101 6.33 -16.85 0.64
C ALA A 101 6.65 -16.80 2.14
N ALA A 102 6.67 -17.94 2.83
CA ALA A 102 7.05 -18.02 4.24
C ALA A 102 8.51 -17.61 4.46
N ASP A 103 9.43 -18.07 3.61
CA ASP A 103 10.85 -17.70 3.67
C ASP A 103 11.05 -16.19 3.47
N LEU A 104 10.33 -15.61 2.51
CA LEU A 104 10.34 -14.17 2.24
C LEU A 104 9.82 -13.35 3.43
N VAL A 105 8.70 -13.76 4.05
CA VAL A 105 8.13 -13.09 5.23
C VAL A 105 9.05 -13.24 6.45
N ALA A 106 9.67 -14.41 6.64
CA ALA A 106 10.64 -14.63 7.70
C ALA A 106 11.88 -13.73 7.52
N SER A 107 12.38 -13.61 6.28
CA SER A 107 13.48 -12.70 5.94
C SER A 107 13.12 -11.23 6.22
N LEU A 108 11.91 -10.80 5.83
CA LEU A 108 11.41 -9.46 6.15
C LEU A 108 11.44 -9.19 7.67
N HIS A 109 10.99 -10.13 8.50
CA HIS A 109 11.04 -9.99 9.97
C HIS A 109 12.46 -10.00 10.54
N GLY A 110 13.47 -10.39 9.76
CA GLY A 110 14.89 -10.23 10.10
C GLY A 110 15.37 -8.78 10.01
N VAL A 111 14.68 -7.93 9.26
CA VAL A 111 14.93 -6.48 9.22
C VAL A 111 14.37 -5.87 10.51
N SER A 112 15.26 -5.45 11.41
CA SER A 112 14.90 -5.06 12.78
C SER A 112 15.17 -3.59 13.08
N ALA A 113 14.45 -3.08 14.09
CA ALA A 113 14.61 -1.74 14.63
C ALA A 113 14.71 -1.78 16.16
N LYS A 114 15.24 -0.71 16.77
CA LYS A 114 15.40 -0.60 18.24
C LYS A 114 14.10 -0.25 18.97
N SER A 115 13.11 0.25 18.24
CA SER A 115 11.84 0.73 18.76
C SER A 115 10.69 0.22 17.90
N TYR A 116 9.51 0.11 18.51
CA TYR A 116 8.25 -0.03 17.80
C TYR A 116 7.83 1.33 17.23
N GLY A 117 6.98 1.33 16.21
CA GLY A 117 6.64 2.51 15.44
C GLY A 117 7.39 2.56 14.11
N PHE A 118 7.39 3.72 13.48
CA PHE A 118 7.95 3.93 12.15
C PHE A 118 8.26 5.42 11.95
N ASP A 119 9.06 5.75 10.94
CA ASP A 119 9.49 7.14 10.71
C ASP A 119 8.36 8.06 10.26
N PHE A 120 7.25 7.48 9.81
CA PHE A 120 6.04 8.19 9.42
C PHE A 120 4.79 7.35 9.70
N ASP A 121 3.66 8.05 9.84
CA ASP A 121 2.35 7.42 10.00
C ASP A 121 1.93 6.73 8.69
N THR A 122 1.33 5.54 8.81
CA THR A 122 0.93 4.72 7.67
C THR A 122 -0.58 4.68 7.54
N VAL A 123 -1.09 3.90 6.59
CA VAL A 123 -2.51 3.60 6.46
C VAL A 123 -2.77 2.09 6.45
N ILE A 124 -3.90 1.65 7.01
CA ILE A 124 -4.42 0.28 6.86
C ILE A 124 -5.83 0.35 6.29
N GLY A 125 -5.97 0.00 5.01
CA GLY A 125 -7.24 0.15 4.33
C GLY A 125 -7.85 1.54 4.53
N GLY A 126 -7.10 2.59 4.16
CA GLY A 126 -7.54 4.00 4.25
C GLY A 126 -7.63 4.57 5.67
N LEU A 127 -7.49 3.74 6.70
CA LEU A 127 -7.48 4.19 8.09
C LEU A 127 -6.07 4.66 8.46
N HIS A 128 -5.98 5.87 9.01
CA HIS A 128 -4.72 6.42 9.51
C HIS A 128 -4.16 5.54 10.64
N GLN A 129 -2.87 5.22 10.58
CA GLN A 129 -2.15 4.47 11.61
C GLN A 129 -0.98 5.28 12.15
N PRO A 130 -1.11 5.88 13.34
CA PRO A 130 -0.01 6.56 13.98
C PRO A 130 1.12 5.58 14.33
N ASN A 131 2.35 6.02 14.12
CA ASN A 131 3.56 5.22 14.29
C ASN A 131 4.62 5.88 15.18
N PRO A 132 4.27 6.53 16.31
CA PRO A 132 5.28 7.13 17.19
C PRO A 132 6.25 6.06 17.71
N GLN A 133 7.52 6.45 17.80
CA GLN A 133 8.55 5.52 18.26
C GLN A 133 8.49 5.30 19.78
N THR A 134 8.54 4.03 20.19
CA THR A 134 8.56 3.63 21.61
C THR A 134 9.35 2.35 21.83
N GLY A 135 9.96 2.22 23.00
CA GLY A 135 10.66 1.01 23.43
C GLY A 135 9.74 -0.07 24.03
N ASN A 136 8.46 0.22 24.25
CA ASN A 136 7.52 -0.71 24.92
C ASN A 136 6.42 -1.18 23.96
N TRP A 137 6.41 -2.48 23.67
CA TRP A 137 5.42 -3.09 22.78
C TRP A 137 3.99 -2.95 23.28
N LEU A 138 3.78 -3.20 24.58
CA LEU A 138 2.44 -3.21 25.16
C LEU A 138 1.81 -1.81 25.10
N GLU A 139 2.61 -0.78 25.37
CA GLU A 139 2.18 0.62 25.21
C GLU A 139 1.87 0.94 23.75
N PHE A 140 2.78 0.58 22.83
CA PHE A 140 2.59 0.82 21.40
C PHE A 140 1.31 0.18 20.87
N PHE A 141 1.15 -1.11 21.11
CA PHE A 141 0.05 -1.89 20.55
C PHE A 141 -1.28 -1.48 21.18
N ALA A 142 -1.33 -1.26 22.49
CA ALA A 142 -2.55 -0.81 23.15
C ALA A 142 -2.98 0.57 22.62
N ALA A 143 -2.09 1.56 22.62
CA ALA A 143 -2.43 2.93 22.25
C ALA A 143 -2.67 3.09 20.73
N HIS A 144 -1.74 2.63 19.90
CA HIS A 144 -1.67 3.00 18.47
C HIS A 144 -2.18 1.91 17.53
N ARG A 145 -2.63 0.76 18.05
CA ARG A 145 -3.29 -0.29 17.25
C ARG A 145 -4.69 -0.61 17.74
N LEU A 146 -4.88 -0.79 19.05
CA LEU A 146 -6.20 -1.13 19.59
C LEU A 146 -7.05 0.11 19.87
N ILE A 147 -6.59 1.02 20.74
CA ILE A 147 -7.33 2.21 21.17
C ILE A 147 -7.56 3.17 20.00
N GLU A 148 -6.55 3.37 19.16
CA GLU A 148 -6.68 4.20 17.95
C GLU A 148 -7.78 3.67 17.00
N MET A 149 -7.74 2.38 16.65
CA MET A 149 -8.76 1.79 15.76
C MET A 149 -10.15 1.80 16.41
N ALA A 150 -10.23 1.57 17.73
CA ALA A 150 -11.48 1.69 18.46
C ALA A 150 -12.04 3.12 18.43
N SER A 151 -11.19 4.12 18.61
CA SER A 151 -11.55 5.55 18.51
C SER A 151 -12.08 5.89 17.12
N GLN A 152 -11.41 5.43 16.07
CA GLN A 152 -11.88 5.59 14.68
C GLN A 152 -13.22 4.88 14.45
N GLY A 153 -13.41 3.69 15.02
CA GLY A 153 -14.68 2.98 15.01
C GLY A 153 -15.81 3.75 15.69
N VAL A 154 -15.55 4.42 16.81
CA VAL A 154 -16.53 5.29 17.50
C VAL A 154 -16.87 6.52 16.66
N ILE A 155 -15.85 7.21 16.11
CA ILE A 155 -16.04 8.38 15.25
C ILE A 155 -16.87 8.02 14.01
N ALA A 156 -16.62 6.84 13.42
CA ALA A 156 -17.38 6.33 12.29
C ALA A 156 -18.77 5.78 12.66
N GLY A 157 -19.16 5.78 13.93
CA GLY A 157 -20.44 5.23 14.41
C GLY A 157 -20.55 3.70 14.27
N ARG A 158 -19.43 2.99 14.17
CA ARG A 158 -19.34 1.52 14.05
C ARG A 158 -19.07 0.84 15.39
N LEU A 159 -18.65 1.58 16.41
CA LEU A 159 -18.48 1.11 17.77
C LEU A 159 -19.23 2.02 18.77
N PRO A 160 -19.88 1.46 19.80
CA PRO A 160 -20.45 2.26 20.89
C PRO A 160 -19.38 3.00 21.68
N GLY A 161 -19.59 4.29 21.96
CA GLY A 161 -18.66 5.11 22.76
C GLY A 161 -18.42 4.60 24.19
N GLU A 162 -19.38 3.83 24.74
CA GLU A 162 -19.23 3.17 26.04
C GLU A 162 -18.03 2.21 26.10
N MET A 163 -17.65 1.61 24.96
CA MET A 163 -16.48 0.71 24.89
C MET A 163 -15.15 1.43 25.15
N MET A 164 -15.13 2.76 25.06
CA MET A 164 -13.94 3.58 25.30
C MET A 164 -13.85 4.09 26.74
N LYS A 165 -14.84 3.80 27.59
CA LYS A 165 -14.81 4.19 29.01
C LYS A 165 -13.91 3.22 29.78
N ARG A 166 -13.04 3.79 30.63
CA ARG A 166 -12.21 3.04 31.59
C ARG A 166 -12.97 2.73 32.87
#